data_AF-A0A536G160-F1
#
_entry.id   AF-A0A536G160-F1
#
_cell.length_a   1.000
_cell.length_b   1.000
_cell.length_c   1.000
_cell.angle_alpha   90.00
_cell.angle_beta   90.00
_cell.angle_gamma   90.00
#
_symmetry.space_group_name_H-M   'P 1'
#
loop_
_entity.id
_entity.type
_entity.pdbx_description
1 polymer ?
#
loop_
_entity_poly.entity_id
_entity_poly.type
_entity_poly.pdbx_seq_one_letter_code
_entity_poly.pdbx_strand_id
1 'polypeptide(L)'
;MRRRRRSAPGARRAARPGSAPSPRRDRALLQHLQAPRGQGDRCARLARCRPGARGSRRRPIELAARARRGRRRRPSLTETPRLFVAVPLDEAARGRVEALVETVRATEPEGGGVRWVRLEGVHVTLRFLGPTPEARLPDIVAAVRAAAASSSRMRIRIAGAGSFPSPDRPRTLWLGVTDGADGLAGLASRLDDGLVDAGWERERRPFRAHLTLARADGVRSGPAAVAALTAAAEGVAIDAAIDRIVLYESVTGSGRARYVSRAEAALG
;
A
#
# COMPACT_ATOMS: atom_id res chain seq x y z
N MET A 1 -29.09 75.82 -10.63
CA MET A 1 -27.74 76.34 -10.95
C MET A 1 -26.80 75.14 -11.12
N ARG A 2 -26.51 74.72 -12.35
CA ARG A 2 -25.32 75.05 -13.16
C ARG A 2 -23.98 74.57 -12.58
N ARG A 3 -23.47 73.48 -13.20
CA ARG A 3 -22.08 73.20 -13.66
C ARG A 3 -20.96 73.22 -12.60
N ARG A 4 -20.02 72.26 -12.55
CA ARG A 4 -18.89 72.05 -13.51
C ARG A 4 -18.20 70.71 -13.14
N ARG A 5 -18.14 69.68 -14.02
CA ARG A 5 -16.99 69.27 -14.86
C ARG A 5 -15.59 69.72 -14.44
N ARG A 6 -14.69 68.75 -14.21
CA ARG A 6 -13.26 68.62 -14.63
C ARG A 6 -12.88 67.14 -14.45
N SER A 7 -12.76 66.31 -15.49
CA SER A 7 -11.65 66.15 -16.48
C SER A 7 -10.39 65.50 -15.90
N ALA A 8 -10.12 64.28 -16.39
CA ALA A 8 -8.91 63.42 -16.30
C ALA A 8 -7.62 64.14 -16.80
N PRO A 9 -6.36 63.62 -16.68
CA PRO A 9 -5.90 62.31 -17.23
C PRO A 9 -4.73 61.62 -16.47
N GLY A 10 -4.33 60.41 -16.88
CA GLY A 10 -3.03 59.86 -16.45
C GLY A 10 -2.79 58.37 -16.65
N ALA A 11 -2.84 57.88 -17.90
CA ALA A 11 -2.29 56.58 -18.24
C ALA A 11 -0.76 56.60 -18.16
N ARG A 12 -0.15 55.63 -17.45
CA ARG A 12 1.21 55.16 -17.75
C ARG A 12 1.22 53.63 -17.80
N ARG A 13 1.53 53.16 -19.01
CA ARG A 13 1.83 51.78 -19.38
C ARG A 13 3.20 51.36 -18.81
N ALA A 14 3.28 50.04 -18.60
CA ALA A 14 4.44 49.15 -18.78
C ALA A 14 5.63 49.26 -17.81
N ALA A 15 5.86 48.16 -17.08
CA ALA A 15 7.00 47.28 -17.33
C ALA A 15 6.79 45.92 -16.65
N ARG A 16 6.74 44.86 -17.46
CA ARG A 16 7.01 43.48 -17.04
C ARG A 16 8.53 43.30 -16.98
N PRO A 17 9.09 42.65 -15.96
CA PRO A 17 10.28 41.82 -16.11
C PRO A 17 9.79 40.36 -16.11
N GLY A 18 10.03 39.54 -17.13
CA GLY A 18 11.35 39.25 -17.67
C GLY A 18 11.59 37.77 -17.42
N SER A 19 10.94 36.94 -18.22
CA SER A 19 11.11 35.49 -18.31
C SER A 19 12.39 35.15 -19.08
N ALA A 20 13.26 34.29 -18.52
CA ALA A 20 14.11 33.28 -19.20
C ALA A 20 15.28 32.82 -18.27
N PRO A 21 15.96 31.68 -18.54
CA PRO A 21 15.63 30.55 -19.40
C PRO A 21 15.69 29.17 -18.69
N SER A 22 15.08 28.18 -19.33
CA SER A 22 15.32 26.75 -19.09
C SER A 22 16.74 26.35 -19.52
N PRO A 23 17.41 25.43 -18.80
CA PRO A 23 18.43 24.59 -19.40
C PRO A 23 17.78 23.31 -19.95
N ARG A 24 17.97 23.09 -21.25
CA ARG A 24 17.77 21.80 -21.92
C ARG A 24 19.04 20.97 -21.80
N ARG A 25 18.83 19.68 -21.54
CA ARG A 25 19.66 18.52 -21.89
C ARG A 25 21.02 18.43 -21.20
N ASP A 26 21.15 17.41 -20.35
CA ASP A 26 22.25 16.47 -20.55
C ASP A 26 21.74 15.03 -20.60
N ARG A 27 22.11 14.39 -21.70
CA ARG A 27 21.87 13.01 -22.08
C ARG A 27 23.24 12.35 -21.99
N ALA A 28 23.27 11.18 -21.35
CA ALA A 28 24.38 10.23 -21.26
C ALA A 28 25.29 10.33 -20.02
N LEU A 29 25.12 9.35 -19.14
CA LEU A 29 26.24 8.57 -18.60
C LEU A 29 25.69 7.15 -18.36
N LEU A 30 25.98 6.23 -19.30
CA LEU A 30 26.87 5.07 -19.11
C LEU A 30 26.37 4.13 -18.00
N GLN A 31 25.70 3.03 -18.33
CA GLN A 31 26.29 1.75 -18.79
C GLN A 31 27.16 1.08 -17.71
N HIS A 32 27.14 -0.26 -17.74
CA HIS A 32 27.81 -1.22 -16.86
C HIS A 32 26.96 -1.54 -15.62
N LEU A 33 26.33 -2.72 -15.50
CA LEU A 33 26.99 -4.02 -15.53
C LEU A 33 26.10 -5.09 -16.19
N GLN A 34 26.51 -5.55 -17.37
CA GLN A 34 26.31 -6.94 -17.78
C GLN A 34 27.69 -7.59 -17.81
N ALA A 35 27.82 -8.76 -17.19
CA ALA A 35 28.83 -9.76 -17.56
C ALA A 35 28.37 -11.17 -17.16
N PRO A 36 28.86 -12.21 -17.85
CA PRO A 36 28.12 -13.45 -18.09
C PRO A 36 28.80 -14.72 -17.54
N ARG A 37 28.07 -15.84 -17.66
CA ARG A 37 28.52 -17.23 -17.90
C ARG A 37 29.62 -17.82 -16.99
N GLY A 38 29.25 -18.87 -16.26
CA GLY A 38 30.14 -19.93 -15.80
C GLY A 38 29.55 -21.29 -16.15
N GLN A 39 30.06 -21.89 -17.22
CA GLN A 39 29.79 -23.24 -17.71
C GLN A 39 30.92 -24.15 -17.19
N GLY A 40 30.59 -25.33 -16.67
CA GLY A 40 31.54 -26.39 -16.29
C GLY A 40 30.74 -27.63 -15.88
N ASP A 41 30.50 -28.54 -16.81
CA ASP A 41 31.22 -29.83 -16.96
C ASP A 41 30.92 -30.81 -15.82
N ARG A 42 30.04 -31.80 -16.04
CA ARG A 42 30.25 -33.13 -16.66
C ARG A 42 30.83 -34.18 -15.71
N CYS A 43 30.39 -35.42 -16.01
CA CYS A 43 30.83 -36.74 -15.55
C CYS A 43 30.19 -37.25 -14.24
N ALA A 44 29.34 -38.28 -14.21
CA ALA A 44 29.26 -39.61 -14.83
C ALA A 44 29.69 -40.75 -13.87
N ARG A 45 28.95 -41.86 -14.00
CA ARG A 45 29.25 -43.26 -13.58
C ARG A 45 28.87 -43.63 -12.14
N LEU A 46 27.80 -44.40 -11.97
CA LEU A 46 27.71 -45.89 -11.98
C LEU A 46 28.25 -46.52 -10.68
N ALA A 47 27.37 -47.11 -9.88
CA ALA A 47 27.63 -48.42 -9.28
C ALA A 47 26.34 -49.04 -8.74
N ARG A 48 26.06 -50.26 -9.22
CA ARG A 48 25.04 -51.18 -8.74
C ARG A 48 25.60 -51.89 -7.50
N CYS A 49 24.77 -52.16 -6.50
CA CYS A 49 24.94 -53.33 -5.61
C CYS A 49 23.60 -53.66 -4.92
N ARG A 50 23.04 -54.81 -5.27
CA ARG A 50 22.18 -55.70 -4.46
C ARG A 50 23.04 -56.97 -4.17
N PRO A 51 22.64 -57.96 -3.34
CA PRO A 51 21.37 -58.20 -2.63
C PRO A 51 21.53 -58.69 -1.16
N GLY A 52 20.42 -58.96 -0.46
CA GLY A 52 20.41 -60.04 0.54
C GLY A 52 19.42 -59.96 1.72
N ALA A 53 18.63 -61.04 1.86
CA ALA A 53 17.91 -61.58 3.04
C ALA A 53 16.68 -60.81 3.56
N ARG A 54 15.44 -61.33 3.47
CA ARG A 54 14.75 -62.53 4.01
C ARG A 54 14.26 -62.40 5.48
N GLY A 55 12.95 -62.57 5.63
CA GLY A 55 12.22 -62.83 6.90
C GLY A 55 11.48 -61.60 7.45
N SER A 56 10.24 -61.63 7.94
CA SER A 56 9.23 -62.68 8.07
C SER A 56 7.88 -62.01 8.46
N ARG A 57 6.76 -62.71 8.18
CA ARG A 57 5.45 -62.62 8.88
C ARG A 57 4.66 -61.30 8.83
N ARG A 58 3.73 -61.21 7.89
CA ARG A 58 2.56 -60.30 7.96
C ARG A 58 1.41 -61.02 8.68
N ARG A 59 0.92 -60.43 9.77
CA ARG A 59 -0.42 -60.71 10.35
C ARG A 59 -1.34 -59.52 10.03
N PRO A 60 -2.64 -59.74 9.82
CA PRO A 60 -3.57 -58.73 9.30
C PRO A 60 -3.82 -57.60 10.31
N ILE A 61 -4.00 -56.40 9.76
CA ILE A 61 -4.33 -55.16 10.45
C ILE A 61 -5.83 -55.19 10.73
N GLU A 62 -6.24 -55.27 12.00
CA GLU A 62 -7.62 -55.02 12.40
C GLU A 62 -7.93 -53.51 12.27
N LEU A 63 -8.93 -53.25 11.45
CA LEU A 63 -9.47 -51.94 11.11
C LEU A 63 -10.29 -51.40 12.30
N ALA A 64 -9.62 -50.77 13.27
CA ALA A 64 -10.32 -50.03 14.32
C ALA A 64 -10.64 -48.60 13.85
N ALA A 65 -11.87 -48.41 13.35
CA ALA A 65 -12.48 -47.11 13.12
C ALA A 65 -12.56 -46.32 14.44
N ARG A 66 -11.62 -45.40 14.67
CA ARG A 66 -11.72 -44.41 15.75
C ARG A 66 -12.07 -43.04 15.18
N ALA A 67 -13.29 -42.65 15.54
CA ALA A 67 -13.91 -41.33 15.47
C ALA A 67 -12.97 -40.18 15.08
N ARG A 68 -13.36 -39.50 13.98
CA ARG A 68 -12.88 -38.17 13.61
C ARG A 68 -13.34 -37.15 14.67
N ARG A 69 -12.75 -37.19 15.86
CA ARG A 69 -12.80 -36.05 16.79
C ARG A 69 -12.09 -34.92 16.08
N GLY A 70 -12.83 -33.84 15.81
CA GLY A 70 -12.34 -32.67 15.09
C GLY A 70 -10.94 -32.32 15.56
N ARG A 71 -9.97 -32.38 14.64
CA ARG A 71 -8.66 -31.79 14.86
C ARG A 71 -8.94 -30.31 15.13
N ARG A 72 -8.96 -29.91 16.41
CA ARG A 72 -8.67 -28.53 16.78
C ARG A 72 -7.35 -28.23 16.07
N ARG A 73 -7.42 -27.37 15.07
CA ARG A 73 -6.28 -26.96 14.27
C ARG A 73 -5.24 -26.49 15.29
N ARG A 74 -4.18 -27.30 15.49
CA ARG A 74 -3.03 -26.88 16.28
C ARG A 74 -2.61 -25.53 15.68
N PRO A 75 -2.48 -24.44 16.45
CA PRO A 75 -1.91 -23.22 15.91
C PRO A 75 -0.57 -23.63 15.28
N SER A 76 -0.42 -23.39 13.99
CA SER A 76 0.86 -23.63 13.31
C SER A 76 1.88 -22.77 14.04
N LEU A 77 2.95 -23.39 14.55
CA LEU A 77 4.03 -22.71 15.27
C LEU A 77 4.88 -21.82 14.34
N THR A 78 4.35 -21.37 13.20
CA THR A 78 5.10 -20.81 12.08
C THR A 78 4.34 -19.79 11.22
N GLU A 79 3.14 -19.33 11.59
CA GLU A 79 2.49 -18.23 10.86
C GLU A 79 2.82 -16.91 11.55
N THR A 80 3.80 -16.18 11.02
CA THR A 80 4.07 -14.79 11.39
C THR A 80 3.09 -13.88 10.64
N PRO A 81 2.05 -13.34 11.30
CA PRO A 81 1.08 -12.49 10.63
C PRO A 81 1.77 -11.27 9.99
N ARG A 82 1.32 -10.90 8.79
CA ARG A 82 1.80 -9.68 8.12
C ARG A 82 1.02 -8.50 8.67
N LEU A 83 1.69 -7.67 9.46
CA LEU A 83 1.05 -6.54 10.13
C LEU A 83 1.37 -5.22 9.44
N PHE A 84 0.44 -4.28 9.56
CA PHE A 84 0.63 -2.87 9.21
C PHE A 84 -0.32 -2.00 10.01
N VAL A 85 0.03 -0.73 10.16
CA VAL A 85 -0.79 0.26 10.86
C VAL A 85 -1.30 1.27 9.85
N ALA A 86 -2.58 1.61 9.93
CA ALA A 86 -3.22 2.51 8.98
C ALA A 86 -4.36 3.31 9.63
N VAL A 87 -4.79 4.36 8.94
CA VAL A 87 -6.02 5.09 9.26
C VAL A 87 -7.12 4.70 8.27
N PRO A 88 -8.28 4.19 8.73
CA PRO A 88 -9.42 3.91 7.87
C PRO A 88 -10.09 5.22 7.45
N LEU A 89 -10.83 5.17 6.34
CA LEU A 89 -11.74 6.27 5.97
C LEU A 89 -13.08 6.14 6.72
N ASP A 90 -13.75 7.28 6.89
CA ASP A 90 -15.17 7.28 7.23
C ASP A 90 -16.04 6.74 6.08
N GLU A 91 -17.29 6.40 6.41
CA GLU A 91 -18.22 5.77 5.48
C GLU A 91 -18.51 6.64 4.25
N ALA A 92 -18.61 7.96 4.43
CA ALA A 92 -18.95 8.89 3.36
C ALA A 92 -17.80 9.01 2.35
N ALA A 93 -16.57 9.17 2.85
CA ALA A 93 -15.37 9.18 2.03
C ALA A 93 -15.17 7.85 1.31
N ARG A 94 -15.39 6.71 2.00
CA ARG A 94 -15.35 5.38 1.40
C ARG A 94 -16.31 5.27 0.22
N GLY A 95 -17.61 5.58 0.40
CA GLY A 95 -18.60 5.48 -0.67
C GLY A 95 -18.26 6.35 -1.89
N ARG A 96 -17.65 7.52 -1.69
CA ARG A 96 -17.17 8.37 -2.80
C ARG A 96 -15.98 7.77 -3.54
N VAL A 97 -15.03 7.17 -2.82
CA VAL A 97 -13.92 6.42 -3.43
C VAL A 97 -14.46 5.21 -4.19
N GLU A 98 -15.49 4.54 -3.68
CA GLU A 98 -16.12 3.41 -4.35
C GLU A 98 -16.75 3.81 -5.68
N ALA A 99 -17.57 4.86 -5.70
CA ALA A 99 -18.17 5.37 -6.93
C ALA A 99 -17.13 5.76 -7.99
N LEU A 100 -16.03 6.39 -7.57
CA LEU A 100 -14.92 6.73 -8.46
C LEU A 100 -14.28 5.47 -9.07
N VAL A 101 -13.98 4.47 -8.23
CA VAL A 101 -13.36 3.22 -8.68
C VAL A 101 -14.26 2.43 -9.62
N GLU A 102 -15.57 2.38 -9.35
CA GLU A 102 -16.54 1.72 -10.24
C GLU A 102 -16.63 2.40 -11.61
N THR A 103 -16.54 3.74 -11.65
CA THR A 103 -16.48 4.49 -12.91
C THR A 103 -15.26 4.08 -13.75
N VAL A 104 -14.10 3.89 -13.11
CA VAL A 104 -12.88 3.45 -13.81
C VAL A 104 -13.00 2.00 -14.26
N ARG A 105 -13.48 1.10 -13.39
CA ARG A 105 -13.65 -0.33 -13.69
C ARG A 105 -14.57 -0.56 -14.89
N ALA A 106 -15.64 0.25 -15.03
CA ALA A 106 -16.56 0.15 -16.15
C ALA A 106 -15.90 0.45 -17.52
N THR A 107 -14.73 1.11 -17.52
CA THR A 107 -13.96 1.41 -18.73
C THR A 107 -12.85 0.39 -19.00
N GLU A 108 -12.57 -0.53 -18.06
CA GLU A 108 -11.52 -1.52 -18.23
C GLU A 108 -11.94 -2.63 -19.21
N PRO A 109 -11.10 -2.99 -20.18
CA PRO A 109 -11.37 -4.13 -21.04
C PRO A 109 -11.40 -5.43 -20.24
N GLU A 110 -12.28 -6.36 -20.64
CA GLU A 110 -12.36 -7.68 -20.03
C GLU A 110 -10.98 -8.37 -20.04
N GLY A 111 -10.59 -8.93 -18.89
CA GLY A 111 -9.27 -9.56 -18.74
C GLY A 111 -8.12 -8.58 -18.53
N GLY A 112 -8.39 -7.30 -18.22
CA GLY A 112 -7.40 -6.25 -17.99
C GLY A 112 -6.39 -6.47 -16.85
N GLY A 113 -6.46 -7.58 -16.10
CA GLY A 113 -5.40 -8.03 -15.18
C GLY A 113 -5.11 -7.16 -13.95
N VAL A 114 -5.63 -5.93 -13.90
CA VAL A 114 -5.50 -5.01 -12.77
C VAL A 114 -6.28 -5.57 -11.59
N ARG A 115 -5.60 -5.69 -10.45
CA ARG A 115 -6.20 -6.22 -9.22
C ARG A 115 -6.60 -5.06 -8.34
N TRP A 116 -7.87 -4.69 -8.38
CA TRP A 116 -8.42 -3.68 -7.49
C TRP A 116 -8.52 -4.17 -6.06
N VAL A 117 -8.24 -3.28 -5.11
CA VAL A 117 -8.39 -3.57 -3.68
C VAL A 117 -9.86 -3.68 -3.32
N ARG A 118 -10.13 -4.37 -2.20
CA ARG A 118 -11.43 -4.36 -1.54
C ARG A 118 -11.62 -3.01 -0.86
N LEU A 119 -12.67 -2.31 -1.28
CA LEU A 119 -12.88 -0.93 -0.87
C LEU A 119 -13.43 -0.85 0.56
N GLU A 120 -14.01 -1.95 1.06
CA GLU A 120 -14.40 -2.11 2.46
C GLU A 120 -13.21 -1.95 3.43
N GLY A 121 -11.99 -2.16 2.94
CA GLY A 121 -10.74 -2.01 3.68
C GLY A 121 -9.83 -0.90 3.16
N VAL A 122 -10.36 0.10 2.45
CA VAL A 122 -9.56 1.24 1.98
C VAL A 122 -9.05 2.06 3.17
N HIS A 123 -7.76 2.41 3.13
CA HIS A 123 -7.08 3.08 4.23
C HIS A 123 -5.86 3.85 3.71
N VAL A 124 -5.34 4.76 4.53
CA VAL A 124 -4.01 5.34 4.35
C VAL A 124 -3.04 4.60 5.27
N THR A 125 -2.07 3.91 4.70
CA THR A 125 -1.09 3.16 5.49
C THR A 125 -0.09 4.13 6.14
N LEU A 126 0.09 4.02 7.45
CA LEU A 126 1.10 4.77 8.20
C LEU A 126 2.43 4.02 8.26
N ARG A 127 2.39 2.71 8.52
CA ARG A 127 3.58 1.89 8.71
C ARG A 127 3.37 0.43 8.32
N PHE A 128 4.26 -0.13 7.51
CA PHE A 128 4.31 -1.57 7.24
C PHE A 128 5.28 -2.25 8.21
N LEU A 129 4.81 -3.30 8.88
CA LEU A 129 5.61 -4.11 9.80
C LEU A 129 6.02 -5.46 9.17
N GLY A 130 5.23 -5.95 8.21
CA GLY A 130 5.53 -7.21 7.54
C GLY A 130 5.32 -8.42 8.47
N PRO A 131 5.92 -9.59 8.16
CA PRO A 131 5.79 -10.79 8.98
C PRO A 131 6.30 -10.56 10.39
N THR A 132 5.40 -10.59 11.37
CA THR A 132 5.67 -10.21 12.76
C THR A 132 5.27 -11.34 13.69
N PRO A 133 6.14 -11.80 14.62
CA PRO A 133 5.74 -12.78 15.63
C PRO A 133 4.62 -12.27 16.54
N GLU A 134 3.65 -13.11 16.88
CA GLU A 134 2.53 -12.73 17.77
C GLU A 134 3.00 -12.17 19.12
N ALA A 135 4.15 -12.64 19.63
CA ALA A 135 4.75 -12.15 20.87
C ALA A 135 5.09 -10.65 20.85
N ARG A 136 5.22 -10.02 19.67
CA ARG A 136 5.47 -8.58 19.51
C ARG A 136 4.19 -7.73 19.50
N LEU A 137 3.01 -8.35 19.45
CA LEU A 137 1.73 -7.64 19.38
C LEU A 137 1.51 -6.66 20.55
N PRO A 138 1.79 -7.02 21.83
CA PRO A 138 1.57 -6.11 22.95
C PRO A 138 2.32 -4.79 22.80
N ASP A 139 3.59 -4.84 22.39
CA ASP A 139 4.44 -3.65 22.23
C ASP A 139 3.94 -2.77 21.07
N ILE A 140 3.53 -3.39 19.96
CA ILE A 140 2.96 -2.67 18.82
C ILE A 140 1.65 -1.98 19.21
N VAL A 141 0.79 -2.67 19.97
CA VAL A 141 -0.48 -2.10 20.45
C VAL A 141 -0.22 -0.93 21.40
N ALA A 142 0.80 -1.02 22.26
CA ALA A 142 1.20 0.10 23.12
C ALA A 142 1.66 1.30 22.29
N ALA A 143 2.52 1.10 21.28
CA ALA A 143 2.98 2.16 20.37
C ALA A 143 1.81 2.80 19.60
N VAL A 144 0.88 2.01 19.08
CA VAL A 144 -0.32 2.51 18.39
C VAL A 144 -1.18 3.38 19.31
N ARG A 145 -1.42 2.94 20.56
CA ARG A 145 -2.21 3.70 21.54
C ARG A 145 -1.53 5.00 21.94
N ALA A 146 -0.21 4.98 22.18
CA ALA A 146 0.56 6.18 22.52
C ALA A 146 0.55 7.21 21.38
N ALA A 147 0.74 6.75 20.14
CA ALA A 147 0.68 7.61 18.95
C ALA A 147 -0.72 8.21 18.75
N ALA A 148 -1.77 7.42 18.98
CA ALA A 148 -3.15 7.90 18.87
C ALA A 148 -3.49 8.94 19.95
N ALA A 149 -3.15 8.67 21.21
CA ALA A 149 -3.42 9.58 22.33
C ALA A 149 -2.69 10.94 22.21
N SER A 150 -1.53 10.96 21.56
CA SER A 150 -0.72 12.17 21.33
C SER A 150 -1.07 12.91 20.02
N SER A 151 -2.14 12.50 19.34
CA SER A 151 -2.55 13.04 18.05
C SER A 151 -4.00 13.47 18.08
N SER A 152 -4.28 14.71 17.68
CA SER A 152 -5.67 15.17 17.55
C SER A 152 -6.36 14.54 16.35
N ARG A 153 -7.69 14.37 16.44
CA ARG A 153 -8.54 14.12 15.27
C ARG A 153 -8.28 15.15 14.17
N MET A 154 -8.29 14.71 12.92
CA MET A 154 -7.98 15.56 11.77
C MET A 154 -8.92 15.32 10.61
N ARG A 155 -8.97 16.28 9.69
CA ARG A 155 -9.61 16.12 8.39
C ARG A 155 -8.55 16.07 7.32
N ILE A 156 -8.78 15.23 6.30
CA ILE A 156 -7.92 15.12 5.14
C ILE A 156 -8.74 15.37 3.87
N ARG A 157 -8.08 15.86 2.83
CA ARG A 157 -8.67 15.95 1.48
C ARG A 157 -7.93 15.04 0.53
N ILE A 158 -8.66 14.10 -0.04
CA ILE A 158 -8.17 13.16 -1.04
C ILE A 158 -8.48 13.74 -2.42
N ALA A 159 -7.45 13.97 -3.22
CA ALA A 159 -7.57 14.49 -4.57
C ALA A 159 -6.36 14.09 -5.41
N GLY A 160 -6.56 14.03 -6.73
CA GLY A 160 -5.57 13.56 -7.67
C GLY A 160 -5.32 12.05 -7.56
N ALA A 161 -4.80 11.50 -8.65
CA ALA A 161 -4.45 10.09 -8.74
C ALA A 161 -3.06 9.92 -9.35
N GLY A 162 -2.51 8.74 -9.17
CA GLY A 162 -1.24 8.39 -9.77
C GLY A 162 -0.88 6.93 -9.57
N SER A 163 0.40 6.65 -9.76
CA SER A 163 0.92 5.31 -9.58
C SER A 163 2.35 5.30 -9.04
N PHE A 164 2.74 4.13 -8.52
CA PHE A 164 4.13 3.83 -8.18
C PHE A 164 4.64 2.62 -8.96
N PRO A 165 5.92 2.59 -9.36
CA PRO A 165 6.89 3.69 -9.25
C PRO A 165 6.68 4.79 -10.31
N SER A 166 6.11 4.47 -11.47
CA SER A 166 5.82 5.44 -12.53
C SER A 166 4.55 5.07 -13.33
N PRO A 167 3.93 6.04 -14.03
CA PRO A 167 2.77 5.80 -14.89
C PRO A 167 3.02 4.79 -16.02
N ASP A 168 4.23 4.75 -16.57
CA ASP A 168 4.58 3.84 -17.67
C ASP A 168 4.76 2.39 -17.24
N ARG A 169 5.11 2.16 -15.96
CA ARG A 169 5.29 0.82 -15.39
C ARG A 169 4.65 0.75 -14.00
N PRO A 170 3.32 0.88 -13.90
CA PRO A 170 2.65 1.02 -12.63
C PRO A 170 2.56 -0.34 -11.95
N ARG A 171 2.97 -0.38 -10.68
CA ARG A 171 2.74 -1.52 -9.79
C ARG A 171 1.56 -1.28 -8.87
N THR A 172 1.34 -0.02 -8.48
CA THR A 172 0.29 0.39 -7.54
C THR A 172 -0.39 1.63 -8.08
N LEU A 173 -1.71 1.64 -8.11
CA LEU A 173 -2.54 2.80 -8.43
C LEU A 173 -3.10 3.37 -7.13
N TRP A 174 -3.16 4.70 -7.01
CA TRP A 174 -3.55 5.35 -5.77
C TRP A 174 -4.24 6.70 -5.98
N LEU A 175 -4.97 7.15 -4.95
CA LEU A 175 -5.40 8.55 -4.78
C LEU A 175 -4.50 9.26 -3.76
N GLY A 176 -4.19 10.52 -4.02
CA GLY A 176 -3.32 11.33 -3.17
C GLY A 176 -4.09 12.02 -2.05
N VAL A 177 -3.43 12.29 -0.94
CA VAL A 177 -3.93 13.23 0.08
C VAL A 177 -3.27 14.59 -0.18
N THR A 178 -4.08 15.61 -0.45
CA THR A 178 -3.64 16.97 -0.83
C THR A 178 -3.75 17.98 0.31
N ASP A 179 -4.64 17.73 1.28
CA ASP A 179 -4.78 18.52 2.51
C ASP A 179 -4.79 17.57 3.71
N GLY A 180 -4.20 17.99 4.83
CA GLY A 180 -4.02 17.16 6.03
C GLY A 180 -2.89 16.12 5.93
N ALA A 181 -2.10 16.11 4.85
CA ALA A 181 -0.98 15.20 4.67
C ALA A 181 0.11 15.36 5.75
N ASP A 182 0.37 16.59 6.20
CA ASP A 182 1.33 16.86 7.27
C ASP A 182 0.88 16.31 8.63
N GLY A 183 -0.43 16.35 8.90
CA GLY A 183 -1.03 15.73 10.08
C GLY A 183 -0.83 14.22 10.10
N LEU A 184 -1.07 13.57 8.96
CA LEU A 184 -0.80 12.13 8.78
C LEU A 184 0.69 11.81 8.88
N ALA A 185 1.57 12.66 8.34
CA ALA A 185 3.01 12.49 8.44
C ALA A 185 3.49 12.59 9.89
N GLY A 186 3.00 13.58 10.64
CA GLY A 186 3.28 13.71 12.07
C GLY A 186 2.78 12.51 12.87
N LEU A 187 1.61 11.98 12.52
CA LEU A 187 1.08 10.78 13.15
C LEU A 187 1.92 9.53 12.82
N ALA A 188 2.32 9.35 11.56
CA ALA A 188 3.21 8.27 11.14
C ALA A 188 4.58 8.36 11.86
N SER A 189 5.10 9.57 12.05
CA SER A 189 6.36 9.80 12.79
C SER A 189 6.24 9.37 14.25
N ARG A 190 5.19 9.81 14.97
CA ARG A 190 4.98 9.43 16.37
C ARG A 190 4.79 7.93 16.55
N LEU A 191 4.08 7.30 15.62
CA LEU A 191 3.96 5.84 15.58
C LEU A 191 5.33 5.18 15.38
N ASP A 192 6.12 5.69 14.45
CA ASP A 192 7.44 5.12 14.16
C ASP A 192 8.42 5.31 15.32
N ASP A 193 8.36 6.41 16.05
CA ASP A 193 9.12 6.62 17.29
C ASP A 193 8.80 5.55 18.33
N GLY A 194 7.53 5.33 18.63
CA GLY A 194 7.11 4.29 19.58
C GLY A 194 7.47 2.86 19.12
N LEU A 195 7.48 2.61 17.81
CA LEU A 195 7.92 1.32 17.26
C LEU A 195 9.45 1.15 17.35
N VAL A 196 10.22 2.22 17.15
CA VAL A 196 11.68 2.21 17.32
C VAL A 196 12.05 1.91 18.77
N ASP A 197 11.35 2.52 19.73
CA ASP A 197 11.51 2.22 21.16
C ASP A 197 11.17 0.74 21.48
N ALA A 198 10.23 0.16 20.74
CA ALA A 198 9.88 -1.26 20.78
C ALA A 198 10.83 -2.17 19.94
N GLY A 199 11.97 -1.65 19.48
CA GLY A 199 13.00 -2.40 18.78
C GLY A 199 12.72 -2.65 17.28
N TRP A 200 11.98 -1.77 16.62
CA TRP A 200 11.88 -1.74 15.16
C TRP A 200 12.93 -0.82 14.53
N GLU A 201 13.35 -1.11 13.30
CA GLU A 201 14.19 -0.19 12.55
C GLU A 201 13.39 1.01 12.08
N ARG A 202 13.96 2.22 12.22
CA ARG A 202 13.39 3.49 11.74
C ARG A 202 12.93 3.42 10.27
N GLU A 203 11.74 3.93 9.94
CA GLU A 203 11.35 4.10 8.53
C GLU A 203 12.22 5.16 7.87
N ARG A 204 12.95 4.78 6.82
CA ARG A 204 13.87 5.70 6.12
C ARG A 204 13.22 6.33 4.88
N ARG A 205 12.14 5.74 4.37
CA ARG A 205 11.45 6.26 3.20
C ARG A 205 10.58 7.44 3.60
N PRO A 206 10.55 8.51 2.80
CA PRO A 206 9.66 9.62 3.07
C PRO A 206 8.21 9.13 3.04
N PHE A 207 7.44 9.52 4.06
CA PHE A 207 6.02 9.24 4.12
C PHE A 207 5.30 9.90 2.95
N ARG A 208 4.47 9.12 2.24
CA ARG A 208 3.63 9.61 1.15
C ARG A 208 2.20 9.23 1.47
N ALA A 209 1.37 10.20 1.84
CA ALA A 209 -0.03 9.96 2.16
C ALA A 209 -0.81 9.61 0.87
N HIS A 210 -1.21 8.36 0.75
CA HIS A 210 -1.94 7.86 -0.43
C HIS A 210 -2.89 6.73 -0.05
N LEU A 211 -3.96 6.60 -0.81
CA LEU A 211 -4.90 5.48 -0.73
C LEU A 211 -4.60 4.54 -1.88
N THR A 212 -4.14 3.32 -1.57
CA THR A 212 -3.94 2.30 -2.61
C THR A 212 -5.29 1.79 -3.12
N LEU A 213 -5.53 1.87 -4.43
CA LEU A 213 -6.77 1.43 -5.07
C LEU A 213 -6.59 0.16 -5.90
N ALA A 214 -5.42 -0.05 -6.50
CA ALA A 214 -5.18 -1.24 -7.30
C ALA A 214 -3.70 -1.64 -7.35
N ARG A 215 -3.45 -2.89 -7.73
CA ARG A 215 -2.12 -3.42 -8.03
C ARG A 215 -2.09 -3.89 -9.50
N ALA A 216 -1.09 -3.43 -10.24
CA ALA A 216 -0.93 -3.67 -11.69
C ALA A 216 0.49 -4.18 -12.05
N ASP A 217 1.17 -4.83 -11.11
CA ASP A 217 2.55 -5.32 -11.30
C ASP A 217 2.65 -6.29 -12.51
N GLY A 218 3.40 -5.88 -13.53
CA GLY A 218 3.57 -6.65 -14.78
C GLY A 218 2.34 -6.67 -15.69
N VAL A 219 1.31 -5.87 -15.42
CA VAL A 219 0.05 -5.85 -16.19
C VAL A 219 0.17 -4.89 -17.38
N ARG A 220 -0.04 -5.39 -18.60
CA ARG A 220 0.09 -4.60 -19.85
C ARG A 220 -0.85 -3.39 -19.91
N SER A 221 -2.07 -3.55 -19.42
CA SER A 221 -3.11 -2.51 -19.31
C SER A 221 -2.89 -1.56 -18.13
N GLY A 222 -1.85 -1.76 -17.31
CA GLY A 222 -1.56 -0.91 -16.17
C GLY A 222 -1.50 0.58 -16.50
N PRO A 223 -0.73 1.03 -17.52
CA PRO A 223 -0.69 2.44 -17.91
C PRO A 223 -2.04 3.01 -18.32
N ALA A 224 -2.86 2.24 -19.04
CA ALA A 224 -4.21 2.66 -19.42
C ALA A 224 -5.12 2.81 -18.19
N ALA A 225 -5.02 1.91 -17.21
CA ALA A 225 -5.76 2.02 -15.96
C ALA A 225 -5.33 3.24 -15.13
N VAL A 226 -4.03 3.59 -15.13
CA VAL A 226 -3.54 4.84 -14.50
C VAL A 226 -4.14 6.06 -15.19
N ALA A 227 -4.16 6.09 -16.52
CA ALA A 227 -4.73 7.20 -17.28
C ALA A 227 -6.23 7.36 -17.02
N ALA A 228 -6.98 6.25 -17.04
CA ALA A 228 -8.42 6.25 -16.74
C ALA A 228 -8.69 6.72 -15.31
N LEU A 229 -7.92 6.24 -14.32
CA LEU A 229 -8.05 6.70 -12.94
C LEU A 229 -7.72 8.19 -12.78
N THR A 230 -6.69 8.68 -13.47
CA THR A 230 -6.29 10.09 -13.42
C THR A 230 -7.38 10.99 -14.01
N ALA A 231 -7.93 10.60 -15.17
CA ALA A 231 -9.04 11.33 -15.79
C ALA A 231 -10.30 11.32 -14.90
N ALA A 232 -10.65 10.17 -14.33
CA ALA A 232 -11.82 10.07 -13.44
C ALA A 232 -11.66 10.89 -12.15
N ALA A 233 -10.43 11.02 -11.65
CA ALA A 233 -10.12 11.80 -10.45
C ALA A 233 -9.98 13.31 -10.70
N GLU A 234 -10.03 13.76 -11.97
CA GLU A 234 -9.92 15.17 -12.31
C GLU A 234 -11.11 15.97 -11.75
N GLY A 235 -10.83 17.04 -11.02
CA GLY A 235 -11.86 17.84 -10.34
C GLY A 235 -12.53 17.17 -9.14
N VAL A 236 -12.17 15.93 -8.81
CA VAL A 236 -12.72 15.20 -7.65
C VAL A 236 -11.93 15.53 -6.39
N ALA A 237 -12.64 15.98 -5.36
CA ALA A 237 -12.09 16.20 -4.02
C ALA A 237 -12.97 15.50 -2.97
N ILE A 238 -12.38 14.56 -2.23
CA ILE A 238 -13.06 13.75 -1.20
C ILE A 238 -12.53 14.14 0.18
N ASP A 239 -13.35 14.79 1.00
CA ASP A 239 -13.03 15.05 2.39
C ASP A 239 -13.28 13.80 3.23
N ALA A 240 -12.38 13.52 4.18
CA ALA A 240 -12.52 12.44 5.14
C ALA A 240 -12.12 12.90 6.54
N ALA A 241 -12.87 12.45 7.54
CA ALA A 241 -12.53 12.58 8.95
C ALA A 241 -11.68 11.38 9.39
N ILE A 242 -10.57 11.67 10.06
CA ILE A 242 -9.68 10.67 10.64
C ILE A 242 -9.79 10.78 12.15
N ASP A 243 -10.34 9.73 12.76
CA ASP A 243 -10.65 9.68 14.19
C ASP A 243 -9.95 8.54 14.94
N ARG A 244 -9.31 7.62 14.23
CA ARG A 244 -8.65 6.45 14.82
C ARG A 244 -7.52 5.90 13.97
N ILE A 245 -6.70 5.09 14.62
CA ILE A 245 -5.63 4.28 14.02
C ILE A 245 -5.96 2.82 14.27
N VAL A 246 -5.67 1.98 13.29
CA VAL A 246 -5.93 0.54 13.35
C VAL A 246 -4.65 -0.23 13.00
N LEU A 247 -4.32 -1.20 13.85
CA LEU A 247 -3.37 -2.26 13.55
C LEU A 247 -4.10 -3.35 12.78
N TYR A 248 -3.73 -3.55 11.52
CA TYR A 248 -4.29 -4.57 10.66
C TYR A 248 -3.35 -5.76 10.49
N GLU A 249 -3.96 -6.92 10.34
CA GLU A 249 -3.34 -8.10 9.76
C GLU A 249 -3.79 -8.31 8.32
N SER A 250 -2.82 -8.51 7.43
CA SER A 250 -3.06 -8.93 6.06
C SER A 250 -3.07 -10.46 5.96
N VAL A 251 -4.27 -11.04 5.94
CA VAL A 251 -4.45 -12.49 5.76
C VAL A 251 -4.43 -12.81 4.27
N THR A 252 -3.36 -13.46 3.82
CA THR A 252 -3.20 -13.97 2.45
C THR A 252 -3.40 -15.49 2.45
N GLY A 253 -4.49 -15.97 1.83
CA GLY A 253 -4.78 -17.41 1.66
C GLY A 253 -5.03 -17.76 0.19
N SER A 254 -5.63 -18.93 -0.08
CA SER A 254 -6.05 -19.34 -1.44
C SER A 254 -7.14 -18.47 -2.07
N GLY A 255 -7.64 -17.48 -1.34
CA GLY A 255 -8.59 -16.46 -1.81
C GLY A 255 -8.01 -15.05 -1.80
N ARG A 256 -8.86 -14.06 -2.10
CA ARG A 256 -8.46 -12.63 -2.07
C ARG A 256 -8.04 -12.23 -0.66
N ALA A 257 -6.95 -11.46 -0.57
CA ALA A 257 -6.43 -10.94 0.70
C ALA A 257 -7.52 -10.17 1.46
N ARG A 258 -7.55 -10.34 2.79
CA ARG A 258 -8.47 -9.65 3.70
C ARG A 258 -7.69 -8.97 4.82
N TYR A 259 -8.20 -7.83 5.27
CA TYR A 259 -7.65 -7.12 6.43
C TYR A 259 -8.47 -7.43 7.67
N VAL A 260 -7.79 -7.83 8.74
CA VAL A 260 -8.40 -8.11 10.04
C VAL A 260 -7.87 -7.11 11.04
N SER A 261 -8.76 -6.38 11.73
CA SER A 261 -8.38 -5.47 12.81
C SER A 261 -7.85 -6.29 14.00
N ARG A 262 -6.64 -5.97 14.46
CA ARG A 262 -6.01 -6.57 15.64
C ARG A 262 -6.10 -5.66 16.87
N ALA A 263 -6.05 -4.34 16.65
CA ALA A 263 -6.26 -3.34 17.67
C ALA A 263 -6.66 -2.00 17.04
N GLU A 264 -7.45 -1.21 17.76
CA GLU A 264 -7.86 0.14 17.36
C GLU A 264 -7.61 1.10 18.51
N ALA A 265 -7.26 2.34 18.17
CA ALA A 265 -7.10 3.42 19.12
C ALA A 265 -7.66 4.71 18.53
N ALA A 266 -8.58 5.35 19.27
CA ALA A 266 -9.10 6.67 18.90
C ALA A 266 -8.01 7.73 19.06
N LEU A 267 -8.02 8.70 18.15
CA LEU A 267 -7.23 9.91 18.26
C LEU A 267 -7.76 10.78 19.41
N GLY A 268 -6.85 11.56 20.01
CA GLY A 268 -7.13 12.56 21.04
C GLY A 268 -8.22 13.55 20.64
#